data_AF-A0A7G2CEP0-F1
#
_entry.id   AF-A0A7G2CEP0-F1
#
_cell.length_a   1.000
_cell.length_b   1.000
_cell.length_c   1.000
_cell.angle_alpha   90.00
_cell.angle_beta   90.00
_cell.angle_gamma   90.00
#
_symmetry.space_group_name_H-M   'P 1'
#
loop_
_entity.id
_entity.type
_entity.pdbx_description
1 polymer ?
#
loop_
_entity_poly.entity_id
_entity_poly.type
_entity_poly.pdbx_seq_one_letter_code
_entity_poly.pdbx_strand_id
1 'polypeptide(L)' 'MNLNVKQESFRIETVMCNLRNECFDFCVKDLSTNELNSTELDCVDKCSWRYLTTHKIISTAIERNEKSKGKR' A
#
# COMPACT_ATOMS: atom_id res chain seq x y z
N MET A 1 8.16 -18.33 17.64
CA MET A 1 7.97 -17.11 16.83
C MET A 1 6.82 -16.31 17.42
N ASN A 2 6.96 -15.00 17.63
CA ASN A 2 5.93 -14.18 18.28
C ASN A 2 4.68 -14.04 17.38
N LEU A 3 3.50 -14.38 17.90
CA LEU A 3 2.23 -14.38 17.14
C LEU A 3 1.88 -12.98 16.60
N ASN A 4 2.10 -11.93 17.38
CA ASN A 4 1.83 -10.56 16.96
C ASN A 4 2.77 -10.14 15.84
N VAL A 5 4.04 -10.56 15.92
CA VAL A 5 5.01 -10.32 14.84
C VAL A 5 4.57 -11.02 13.56
N LYS A 6 4.10 -12.28 13.64
CA LYS A 6 3.59 -13.02 12.48
C LYS A 6 2.39 -12.32 11.84
N GLN A 7 1.46 -11.84 12.66
CA GLN A 7 0.26 -11.15 12.18
C GLN A 7 0.61 -9.83 11.49
N GLU A 8 1.51 -9.04 12.06
CA GLU A 8 1.96 -7.80 11.44
C GLU A 8 2.76 -8.05 10.15
N SER A 9 3.59 -9.10 10.10
CA SER A 9 4.25 -9.52 8.86
C SER A 9 3.25 -9.81 7.74
N PHE A 10 2.17 -10.54 8.03
CA PHE A 10 1.13 -10.85 7.05
C PHE A 10 0.38 -9.59 6.57
N ARG A 11 0.11 -8.65 7.48
CA ARG A 11 -0.50 -7.36 7.12
C ARG A 11 0.40 -6.56 6.20
N ILE A 12 1.69 -6.49 6.50
CA ILE A 12 2.69 -5.80 5.66
C ILE A 12 2.75 -6.46 4.27
N GLU A 13 2.83 -7.79 4.21
CA GLU A 13 2.83 -8.53 2.94
C GLU A 13 1.60 -8.21 2.09
N THR A 14 0.41 -8.21 2.70
CA THR A 14 -0.84 -7.90 2.01
C THR A 14 -0.82 -6.46 1.45
N VAL A 15 -0.40 -5.48 2.25
CA VAL A 15 -0.30 -4.08 1.81
C VAL A 15 0.72 -3.92 0.68
N MET A 16 1.86 -4.58 0.78
CA MET A 16 2.91 -4.51 -0.25
C MET A 16 2.50 -5.16 -1.57
N CYS A 17 1.80 -6.30 -1.52
CA CYS A 17 1.23 -6.95 -2.71
C CYS A 17 0.22 -6.05 -3.41
N ASN A 18 -0.69 -5.43 -2.65
CA ASN A 18 -1.69 -4.52 -3.20
C ASN A 18 -1.05 -3.26 -3.79
N LEU A 19 -0.10 -2.65 -3.06
CA LEU A 19 0.65 -1.48 -3.55
C LEU A 19 1.34 -1.80 -4.87
N ARG A 20 2.05 -2.93 -4.95
CA ARG A 20 2.75 -3.35 -6.16
C ARG A 20 1.78 -3.45 -7.34
N ASN A 21 0.67 -4.16 -7.16
CA ASN A 21 -0.29 -4.40 -8.25
C ASN A 21 -0.93 -3.08 -8.70
N GLU A 22 -1.44 -2.27 -7.77
CA GLU A 22 -2.09 -0.99 -8.08
C GLU A 22 -1.15 -0.01 -8.79
N CYS A 23 0.08 0.13 -8.28
CA CYS A 23 1.04 1.05 -8.89
C CYS A 23 1.60 0.53 -10.21
N PHE A 24 1.76 -0.78 -10.38
CA PHE A 24 2.12 -1.38 -11.66
C PHE A 24 1.03 -1.13 -12.69
N ASP A 25 -0.22 -1.50 -12.39
CA ASP A 25 -1.36 -1.35 -13.30
C ASP A 25 -1.63 0.11 -13.66
N PHE A 26 -1.40 1.03 -12.72
CA PHE A 26 -1.58 2.45 -12.94
C PHE A 26 -0.47 3.06 -13.81
N CYS A 27 0.80 2.76 -13.51
CA CYS A 27 1.94 3.45 -14.10
C CYS A 27 2.57 2.75 -15.31
N VAL A 28 2.54 1.44 -15.38
CA VAL A 28 3.21 0.65 -16.43
C VAL A 28 2.20 0.35 -17.52
N LYS A 29 2.38 1.00 -18.68
CA LYS A 29 1.46 0.85 -19.82
C LYS A 29 2.11 0.10 -20.98
N ASP A 30 3.42 0.15 -21.08
CA ASP A 30 4.17 -0.57 -22.09
C ASP A 30 4.76 -1.85 -21.48
N LEU A 31 4.34 -3.00 -22.01
CA LEU A 31 4.83 -4.33 -21.62
C LEU A 31 5.69 -4.96 -22.71
N SER A 32 6.07 -4.20 -23.73
CA SER A 32 6.92 -4.69 -24.82
C SER A 32 8.38 -4.86 -24.39
N THR A 33 8.78 -4.22 -23.29
CA THR A 33 10.10 -4.33 -22.70
C THR A 33 10.03 -4.89 -21.29
N ASN A 34 11.11 -5.52 -20.83
CA ASN A 34 11.21 -6.05 -19.47
C ASN A 34 11.73 -5.01 -18.46
N GLU A 35 11.86 -3.74 -18.86
CA GLU A 35 12.44 -2.68 -18.05
C GLU A 35 11.49 -1.49 -17.97
N LEU A 36 11.44 -0.84 -16.81
CA LEU A 36 10.69 0.40 -16.66
C LEU A 36 11.47 1.54 -17.28
N ASN A 37 10.81 2.34 -18.11
CA ASN A 37 11.40 3.60 -18.55
C ASN A 37 11.38 4.65 -17.41
N SER A 38 12.10 5.76 -17.60
CA SER A 38 12.24 6.80 -16.56
C SER A 38 10.89 7.42 -16.13
N THR A 39 9.92 7.51 -17.03
CA THR A 39 8.58 8.06 -16.76
C THR A 39 7.76 7.08 -15.92
N GLU A 40 7.80 5.80 -16.27
CA GLU A 40 7.11 4.74 -15.52
C GLU A 40 7.71 4.61 -14.11
N LEU A 41 9.03 4.67 -13.98
CA LEU A 41 9.71 4.61 -12.69
C LEU A 41 9.33 5.79 -11.78
N ASP A 42 9.37 7.02 -12.29
CA ASP A 42 8.94 8.23 -11.55
C ASP A 42 7.45 8.16 -11.16
N CYS A 43 6.61 7.60 -12.02
CA CYS A 43 5.21 7.35 -11.69
C CYS A 43 5.07 6.34 -10.54
N VAL A 44 5.76 5.19 -10.60
CA VAL A 44 5.68 4.14 -9.58
C VAL A 44 6.14 4.66 -8.22
N ASP A 45 7.20 5.47 -8.17
CA ASP A 45 7.69 6.09 -6.94
C ASP A 45 6.62 7.00 -6.31
N LYS A 46 6.06 7.92 -7.10
CA LYS A 46 4.98 8.82 -6.67
C LYS A 46 3.72 8.05 -6.25
N CYS A 47 3.36 7.00 -6.98
CA CYS A 47 2.22 6.15 -6.66
C CYS A 47 2.43 5.45 -5.32
N SER A 48 3.60 4.84 -5.11
CA SER A 48 3.94 4.13 -3.88
C SER A 48 3.84 5.05 -2.66
N TRP A 49 4.40 6.26 -2.77
CA TRP A 49 4.31 7.26 -1.71
C TRP A 49 2.87 7.65 -1.39
N ARG A 50 2.06 7.92 -2.41
CA ARG A 50 0.65 8.31 -2.27
C ARG A 50 -0.19 7.17 -1.69
N TYR A 51 0.05 5.94 -2.13
CA TYR A 51 -0.67 4.75 -1.67
C TYR A 51 -0.45 4.54 -0.17
N LEU A 52 0.80 4.51 0.29
CA LEU A 52 1.13 4.32 1.70
C LEU A 52 0.61 5.46 2.58
N THR A 53 0.73 6.70 2.10
CA THR A 53 0.19 7.88 2.80
C THR A 53 -1.33 7.77 2.97
N THR A 54 -2.04 7.43 1.89
CA THR A 54 -3.50 7.27 1.89
C THR A 54 -3.93 6.11 2.78
N HIS A 55 -3.24 4.97 2.69
CA HIS A 55 -3.48 3.80 3.54
C HIS A 55 -3.33 4.14 5.04
N LYS A 56 -2.33 4.94 5.39
CA LYS A 56 -2.13 5.43 6.77
C LYS A 56 -3.27 6.33 7.23
N ILE A 57 -3.71 7.27 6.40
CA ILE A 57 -4.82 8.18 6.71
C ILE A 57 -6.10 7.38 6.96
N ILE A 58 -6.44 6.45 6.06
CA ILE A 58 -7.64 5.61 6.16
C ILE A 58 -7.58 4.72 7.40
N SER A 59 -6.46 4.04 7.62
CA SER A 59 -6.26 3.17 8.79
C SER A 59 -6.43 3.94 10.10
N THR A 60 -5.84 5.13 10.19
CA THR A 60 -5.98 6.02 11.36
C THR A 60 -7.43 6.47 11.57
N ALA A 61 -8.16 6.76 10.50
CA ALA A 61 -9.57 7.15 10.57
C ALA A 61 -10.47 6.00 11.07
N ILE A 62 -10.23 4.76 10.60
CA ILE A 62 -10.94 3.57 11.05
C ILE A 62 -10.69 3.33 12.54
N GLU A 63 -9.43 3.37 12.99
CA GLU A 63 -9.08 3.18 14.41
C GLU A 63 -9.73 4.22 15.32
N ARG A 64 -9.79 5.49 14.89
CA ARG A 64 -10.49 6.55 15.64
C ARG A 64 -11.99 6.28 15.75
N ASN A 65 -12.62 5.77 14.69
CA ASN A 65 -14.03 5.42 14.69
C ASN A 65 -14.33 4.26 15.63
N GLU A 66 -13.54 3.18 15.58
CA GLU A 66 -13.71 2.00 16.45
C GLU A 66 -13.54 2.35 17.93
N LYS A 67 -12.56 3.19 18.28
CA LYS A 67 -12.39 3.72 19.65
C LYS A 67 -13.58 4.56 20.13
N SER A 68 -14.28 5.22 19.21
CA SER A 68 -15.44 6.06 19.53
C SER A 68 -16.70 5.22 19.77
N LYS A 69 -16.83 4.07 19.09
CA LYS A 69 -17.93 3.11 19.30
C LYS A 69 -17.81 2.34 20.62
N GLY A 70 -16.59 2.00 21.05
CA GLY A 70 -16.36 1.29 22.31
C GLY A 70 -16.59 2.12 23.59
N LYS A 71 -16.91 3.42 23.46
CA LYS A 71 -17.23 4.33 24.58
C LYS A 71 -18.74 4.59 24.73
N ARG A 72 -19.59 3.93 23.95
CA ARG A 72 -21.03 4.15 23.91
C ARG A 72 -21.78 2.97 24.48
#